data_AF-A0A8I1RIL7-F1
#
_entry.id   AF-A0A8I1RIL7-F1
#
_cell.length_a   1.000
_cell.length_b   1.000
_cell.length_c   1.000
_cell.angle_alpha   90.00
_cell.angle_beta   90.00
_cell.angle_gamma   90.00
#
_symmetry.space_group_name_H-M   'P 1'
#
loop_
_entity.id
_entity.type
_entity.pdbx_description
1 polymer ?
#
loop_
_entity_poly.entity_id
_entity_poly.type
_entity_poly.pdbx_seq_one_letter_code
_entity_poly.pdbx_strand_id
1 'polypeptide(L)'
;MRKPIDIDVVEARLRDLGQTSVSETVSLFKGGTFALAAVLLLEIVSAQQGWTLRLTLWGVSFLITMTSYNAHLNTSIVDFRETVAGVVIIIVQMMTELMLFVVLTPRFELQMWHLWSFVYAGFMFVTALRLRLFRPNDGLTIDPALEPLFAAVQEGRRLGTRRTFINAVLAFGVGMAILLLPKDSPWPVWLMLALGLIAAGQAIFGLFFMHRQRALMERMIDEALTATAAD
;
A
#
# COMPACT_ATOMS: atom_id res chain seq x y z
N MET A 1 23.74 43.90 -9.45
CA MET A 1 22.40 43.44 -9.88
C MET A 1 22.27 41.96 -9.50
N ARG A 2 21.33 41.58 -8.63
CA ARG A 2 21.07 40.16 -8.34
C ARG A 2 20.33 39.58 -9.54
N LYS A 3 20.80 38.46 -10.11
CA LYS A 3 20.05 37.73 -11.15
C LYS A 3 18.66 37.41 -10.57
N PRO A 4 17.56 37.71 -11.29
CA PRO A 4 16.25 37.27 -10.85
C PRO A 4 16.29 35.75 -10.69
N ILE A 5 15.89 35.27 -9.52
CA ILE A 5 15.76 33.85 -9.26
C ILE A 5 14.64 33.36 -10.17
N ASP A 6 14.95 32.39 -11.01
CA ASP A 6 13.97 31.72 -11.85
C ASP A 6 13.05 30.89 -10.97
N ILE A 7 11.80 31.34 -10.83
CA ILE A 7 10.80 30.75 -9.93
C ILE A 7 10.49 29.32 -10.36
N ASP A 8 10.47 29.05 -11.66
CA ASP A 8 10.16 27.73 -12.21
C ASP A 8 11.27 26.72 -11.87
N VAL A 9 12.53 27.17 -11.92
CA VAL A 9 13.68 26.35 -11.52
C VAL A 9 13.68 26.09 -10.01
N VAL A 10 13.31 27.07 -9.18
CA VAL A 10 13.21 26.89 -7.73
C VAL A 10 12.06 25.95 -7.37
N GLU A 11 10.90 26.08 -8.01
CA GLU A 11 9.76 25.18 -7.80
C GLU A 11 10.12 23.75 -8.21
N ALA A 12 10.77 23.56 -9.37
CA ALA A 12 11.24 22.25 -9.82
C ALA A 12 12.26 21.62 -8.85
N ARG A 13 13.23 22.40 -8.35
CA ARG A 13 14.23 21.92 -7.38
C ARG A 13 13.62 21.57 -6.02
N LEU A 14 12.68 22.38 -5.54
CA LEU A 14 11.94 22.08 -4.30
C LEU A 14 11.07 20.83 -4.45
N ARG A 15 10.51 20.61 -5.64
CA ARG A 15 9.76 19.40 -5.98
C ARG A 15 10.64 18.14 -5.94
N ASP A 16 11.80 18.18 -6.59
CA ASP A 16 12.75 17.06 -6.62
C ASP A 16 13.25 16.71 -5.21
N LEU A 17 13.53 17.73 -4.38
CA LEU A 17 13.94 17.53 -2.99
C LEU A 17 12.81 16.92 -2.15
N GLY A 18 11.58 17.40 -2.32
CA GLY A 18 10.40 16.85 -1.63
C GLY A 18 10.15 15.38 -1.98
N GLN A 19 10.18 15.04 -3.27
CA GLN A 19 10.02 13.65 -3.74
C GLN A 19 11.15 12.75 -3.25
N THR A 20 12.39 13.22 -3.28
CA THR A 20 13.55 12.47 -2.78
C THR A 20 13.41 12.16 -1.28
N SER A 21 13.06 13.18 -0.47
CA SER A 21 12.90 13.02 0.97
C SER A 21 11.75 12.07 1.34
N VAL A 22 10.63 12.13 0.61
CA VAL A 22 9.52 11.17 0.77
C VAL A 22 9.98 9.75 0.41
N SER A 23 10.68 9.58 -0.71
CA SER A 23 11.17 8.28 -1.18
C SER A 23 12.15 7.64 -0.18
N GLU A 24 13.08 8.42 0.37
CA GLU A 24 14.01 7.99 1.43
C GLU A 24 13.26 7.60 2.70
N THR A 25 12.28 8.41 3.12
CA THR A 25 11.45 8.12 4.30
C THR A 25 10.66 6.83 4.14
N VAL A 26 9.99 6.66 2.98
CA VAL A 26 9.26 5.43 2.61
C VAL A 26 10.19 4.22 2.66
N SER A 27 11.40 4.35 2.09
CA SER A 27 12.38 3.27 2.06
C SER A 27 12.87 2.89 3.45
N LEU A 28 13.14 3.86 4.33
CA LEU A 28 13.52 3.62 5.73
C LEU A 28 12.43 2.91 6.52
N PHE A 29 11.17 3.38 6.43
CA PHE A 29 10.06 2.73 7.12
C PHE A 29 9.84 1.30 6.61
N LYS A 30 9.90 1.07 5.30
CA LYS A 30 9.77 -0.27 4.71
C LYS A 30 10.90 -1.20 5.14
N GLY A 31 12.14 -0.71 5.16
CA GLY A 31 13.28 -1.44 5.69
C GLY A 31 13.05 -1.85 7.15
N GLY A 32 12.58 -0.92 7.99
CA GLY A 32 12.19 -1.19 9.38
C GLY A 32 11.07 -2.23 9.50
N THR A 33 10.02 -2.13 8.67
CA THR A 33 8.92 -3.10 8.64
C THR A 33 9.39 -4.49 8.27
N PHE A 34 10.26 -4.64 7.27
CA PHE A 34 10.80 -5.94 6.88
C PHE A 34 11.76 -6.52 7.93
N ALA A 35 12.58 -5.68 8.57
CA ALA A 35 13.41 -6.11 9.69
C ALA A 35 12.55 -6.63 10.86
N LEU A 36 11.50 -5.89 11.24
CA LEU A 36 10.54 -6.31 12.25
C LEU A 36 9.83 -7.62 11.86
N ALA A 37 9.40 -7.74 10.61
CA ALA A 37 8.76 -8.95 10.11
C ALA A 37 9.69 -10.17 10.24
N ALA A 38 10.98 -10.03 9.93
CA ALA A 38 11.96 -11.10 10.07
C ALA A 38 12.16 -11.51 11.54
N VAL A 39 12.30 -10.55 12.46
CA VAL A 39 12.42 -10.83 13.90
C VAL A 39 11.17 -11.55 14.41
N LEU A 40 9.97 -11.06 14.07
CA LEU A 40 8.72 -11.68 14.50
C LEU A 40 8.49 -13.07 13.91
N LEU A 41 8.99 -13.34 12.70
CA LEU A 41 8.95 -14.70 12.14
C LEU A 41 9.73 -15.68 13.02
N LEU A 42 10.94 -15.31 13.44
CA LEU A 42 11.75 -16.13 14.35
C LEU A 42 11.03 -16.37 15.68
N GLU A 43 10.39 -15.34 16.22
CA GLU A 43 9.62 -15.46 17.47
C GLU A 43 8.43 -16.42 17.32
N ILE A 44 7.63 -16.27 16.25
CA ILE A 44 6.49 -17.14 15.97
C ILE A 44 6.93 -18.60 15.83
N VAL A 45 8.04 -18.84 15.12
CA VAL A 45 8.59 -20.19 14.94
C VAL A 45 9.08 -20.77 16.27
N SER A 46 9.73 -19.96 17.12
CA SER A 46 10.25 -20.40 18.42
C SER A 46 9.16 -20.71 19.45
N ALA A 47 8.04 -19.97 19.45
CA ALA A 47 7.00 -20.09 20.46
C ALA A 47 6.09 -21.32 20.27
N GLN A 48 5.99 -21.87 19.05
CA GLN A 48 5.18 -23.03 18.64
C GLN A 48 3.64 -22.97 18.91
N GLN A 49 3.16 -22.08 19.77
CA GLN A 49 1.74 -21.95 20.12
C GLN A 49 0.96 -21.20 19.03
N GLY A 50 -0.03 -21.87 18.41
CA GLY A 50 -0.86 -21.27 17.35
C GLY A 50 -0.07 -20.92 16.09
N TRP A 51 1.06 -21.60 15.87
CA TRP A 51 2.02 -21.32 14.80
C TRP A 51 1.39 -21.28 13.41
N THR A 52 0.49 -22.21 13.07
CA THR A 52 -0.14 -22.25 11.74
C THR A 52 -0.88 -20.96 11.41
N LEU A 53 -1.76 -20.48 12.31
CA LEU A 53 -2.50 -19.24 12.10
C LEU A 53 -1.56 -18.04 12.01
N ARG A 54 -0.62 -17.91 12.95
CA ARG A 54 0.31 -16.78 13.01
C ARG A 54 1.23 -16.73 11.78
N LEU A 55 1.74 -17.88 11.33
CA LEU A 55 2.57 -17.98 10.11
C LEU A 55 1.77 -17.65 8.86
N THR A 56 0.52 -18.13 8.76
CA THR A 56 -0.36 -17.74 7.65
C THR A 56 -0.54 -16.23 7.63
N LEU A 57 -1.02 -15.63 8.72
CA LEU A 57 -1.25 -14.18 8.78
C LEU A 57 0.03 -13.36 8.61
N TRP A 58 1.17 -13.86 9.08
CA TRP A 58 2.48 -13.25 8.83
C TRP A 58 2.80 -13.24 7.33
N GLY A 59 2.62 -14.37 6.64
CA GLY A 59 2.85 -14.48 5.20
C GLY A 59 1.92 -13.58 4.39
N VAL A 60 0.66 -13.45 4.82
CA VAL A 60 -0.30 -12.51 4.23
C VAL A 60 0.13 -11.06 4.45
N SER A 61 0.55 -10.71 5.67
CA SER A 61 1.03 -9.37 6.01
C SER A 61 2.29 -9.00 5.22
N PHE A 62 3.19 -9.95 5.01
CA PHE A 62 4.37 -9.82 4.17
C PHE A 62 3.99 -9.55 2.70
N LEU A 63 3.07 -10.33 2.14
CA LEU A 63 2.57 -10.11 0.78
C LEU A 63 1.92 -8.73 0.62
N ILE A 64 1.06 -8.32 1.55
CA ILE A 64 0.43 -6.99 1.54
C ILE A 64 1.48 -5.88 1.58
N THR A 65 2.48 -6.01 2.46
CA THR A 65 3.57 -5.03 2.61
C THR A 65 4.40 -4.92 1.34
N MET A 66 4.68 -6.05 0.69
CA MET A 66 5.36 -6.12 -0.62
C MET A 66 4.54 -5.48 -1.73
N THR A 67 3.25 -5.79 -1.81
CA THR A 67 2.33 -5.16 -2.79
C THR A 67 2.27 -3.65 -2.59
N SER A 68 2.19 -3.19 -1.33
CA SER A 68 2.22 -1.77 -0.99
C SER A 68 3.54 -1.12 -1.37
N TYR A 69 4.67 -1.78 -1.09
CA TYR A 69 5.99 -1.28 -1.47
C TYR A 69 6.13 -1.15 -2.99
N ASN A 70 5.73 -2.17 -3.74
CA ASN A 70 5.75 -2.13 -5.20
C ASN A 70 4.81 -1.03 -5.75
N ALA A 71 3.65 -0.82 -5.11
CA ALA A 71 2.75 0.28 -5.48
C ALA A 71 3.45 1.63 -5.29
N HIS A 72 4.16 1.84 -4.17
CA HIS A 72 4.95 3.06 -3.93
C HIS A 72 6.03 3.27 -4.99
N LEU A 73 6.82 2.24 -5.32
CA LEU A 73 7.86 2.32 -6.36
C LEU A 73 7.28 2.67 -7.74
N ASN A 74 6.13 2.09 -8.10
CA ASN A 74 5.50 2.39 -9.38
C ASN A 74 4.80 3.76 -9.39
N THR A 75 4.36 4.28 -8.24
CA THR A 75 3.79 5.63 -8.15
C THR A 75 4.85 6.72 -8.09
N SER A 76 6.06 6.46 -7.59
CA SER A 76 7.16 7.43 -7.62
C SER A 76 7.68 7.76 -9.03
N ILE A 77 7.25 7.03 -10.05
CA ILE A 77 7.55 7.31 -11.47
C ILE A 77 6.60 8.39 -12.03
N VAL A 78 5.43 8.58 -11.41
CA VAL A 78 4.43 9.57 -11.84
C VAL A 78 4.53 10.77 -10.89
N ASP A 79 4.87 11.95 -11.41
CA ASP A 79 5.07 13.18 -10.64
C ASP A 79 3.91 13.48 -9.67
N PHE A 80 4.10 13.21 -8.38
CA PHE A 80 3.17 13.65 -7.34
C PHE A 80 3.62 14.99 -6.76
N ARG A 81 2.72 15.97 -6.79
CA ARG A 81 2.73 17.08 -5.83
C ARG A 81 2.28 16.51 -4.49
N GLU A 82 3.18 15.87 -3.74
CA GLU A 82 2.83 15.39 -2.40
C GLU A 82 2.59 16.59 -1.48
N THR A 83 1.33 16.83 -1.15
CA THR A 83 0.94 17.79 -0.12
C THR A 83 1.33 17.24 1.25
N VAL A 84 1.47 18.11 2.27
CA VAL A 84 1.73 17.69 3.67
C VAL A 84 0.74 16.62 4.14
N ALA A 85 -0.52 16.70 3.69
CA ALA A 85 -1.55 15.69 3.96
C ALA A 85 -1.21 14.30 3.37
N GLY A 86 -0.48 14.23 2.25
CA GLY A 86 -0.02 12.97 1.64
C GLY A 86 1.06 12.27 2.40
N VAL A 87 2.05 13.04 2.86
CA VAL A 87 3.10 12.50 3.72
C VAL A 87 2.50 11.90 4.99
N VAL A 88 1.53 12.57 5.62
CA VAL A 88 0.83 12.06 6.81
C VAL A 88 0.11 10.74 6.52
N ILE A 89 -0.63 10.65 5.40
CA ILE A 89 -1.34 9.42 5.03
C ILE A 89 -0.37 8.27 4.76
N ILE A 90 0.77 8.54 4.14
CA ILE A 90 1.82 7.54 3.92
C ILE A 90 2.38 7.04 5.26
N ILE A 91 2.69 7.93 6.20
CA ILE A 91 3.17 7.56 7.54
C ILE A 91 2.12 6.70 8.26
N VAL A 92 0.85 7.09 8.23
CA VAL A 92 -0.24 6.31 8.83
C VAL A 92 -0.35 4.93 8.18
N GLN A 93 -0.21 4.85 6.86
CA GLN A 93 -0.21 3.57 6.14
C GLN A 93 0.94 2.68 6.61
N MET A 94 2.16 3.23 6.73
CA MET A 94 3.35 2.52 7.21
C MET A 94 3.20 2.03 8.65
N MET A 95 2.65 2.87 9.54
CA MET A 95 2.35 2.46 10.93
C MET A 95 1.36 1.31 10.97
N THR A 96 0.34 1.34 10.11
CA THR A 96 -0.65 0.27 10.04
C THR A 96 -0.05 -1.04 9.51
N GLU A 97 0.90 -0.97 8.56
CA GLU A 97 1.66 -2.13 8.09
C GLU A 97 2.50 -2.75 9.21
N LEU A 98 3.20 -1.94 10.02
CA LEU A 98 3.91 -2.44 11.19
C LEU A 98 2.96 -3.16 12.15
N MET A 99 1.79 -2.58 12.40
CA MET A 99 0.78 -3.18 13.27
C MET A 99 0.30 -4.56 12.75
N LEU A 100 0.29 -4.82 11.45
CA LEU A 100 -0.08 -6.13 10.89
C LEU A 100 0.84 -7.24 11.41
N PHE A 101 2.11 -6.92 11.68
CA PHE A 101 3.06 -7.85 12.27
C PHE A 101 3.00 -7.84 13.80
N VAL A 102 2.94 -6.65 14.42
CA VAL A 102 2.97 -6.52 15.90
C VAL A 102 1.84 -7.32 16.57
N VAL A 103 0.63 -7.31 16.01
CA VAL A 103 -0.51 -8.08 16.57
C VAL A 103 -0.33 -9.60 16.49
N LEU A 104 0.66 -10.08 15.73
CA LEU A 104 1.02 -11.50 15.62
C LEU A 104 2.12 -11.92 16.60
N THR A 105 2.64 -11.00 17.41
CA THR A 105 3.68 -11.27 18.40
C THR A 105 3.21 -12.31 19.42
N PRO A 106 3.98 -13.38 19.68
CA PRO A 106 3.60 -14.42 20.64
C PRO A 106 3.81 -14.03 22.11
N ARG A 107 4.60 -12.99 22.39
CA ARG A 107 5.04 -12.60 23.74
C ARG A 107 3.96 -12.01 24.66
N PHE A 108 2.84 -11.54 24.14
CA PHE A 108 1.79 -10.96 24.97
C PHE A 108 0.87 -12.06 25.52
N GLU A 109 0.70 -12.12 26.85
CA GLU A 109 -0.31 -12.98 27.51
C GLU A 109 -1.72 -12.75 26.96
N LEU A 110 -1.96 -11.54 26.43
CA LEU A 110 -3.11 -11.20 25.60
C LEU A 110 -2.84 -11.71 24.17
N GLN A 111 -3.51 -12.79 23.75
CA GLN A 111 -3.47 -13.26 22.37
C GLN A 111 -4.08 -12.23 21.39
N MET A 112 -3.26 -11.30 20.88
CA MET A 112 -3.70 -10.16 20.06
C MET A 112 -4.01 -10.50 18.59
N TRP A 113 -3.78 -11.73 18.15
CA TRP A 113 -3.95 -12.11 16.73
C TRP A 113 -5.37 -11.83 16.20
N HIS A 114 -6.40 -11.85 17.06
CA HIS A 114 -7.79 -11.51 16.73
C HIS A 114 -7.94 -10.08 16.19
N LEU A 115 -7.04 -9.17 16.60
CA LEU A 115 -7.03 -7.78 16.16
C LEU A 115 -6.48 -7.60 14.74
N TRP A 116 -5.85 -8.64 14.16
CA TRP A 116 -5.27 -8.57 12.83
C TRP A 116 -6.27 -8.13 11.76
N SER A 117 -7.52 -8.62 11.85
CA SER A 117 -8.62 -8.23 10.96
C SER A 117 -8.92 -6.72 10.99
N PHE A 118 -8.89 -6.09 12.16
CA PHE A 118 -9.08 -4.65 12.33
C PHE A 118 -7.90 -3.85 11.79
N VAL A 119 -6.68 -4.32 12.01
CA VAL A 119 -5.49 -3.68 11.45
C VAL A 119 -5.51 -3.78 9.92
N TYR A 120 -5.88 -4.94 9.37
CA TYR A 120 -6.06 -5.12 7.93
C TYR A 120 -7.17 -4.23 7.37
N ALA A 121 -8.30 -4.11 8.06
CA ALA A 121 -9.36 -3.18 7.68
C ALA A 121 -8.87 -1.72 7.68
N GLY A 122 -8.12 -1.33 8.71
CA GLY A 122 -7.48 -0.01 8.81
C GLY A 122 -6.52 0.24 7.64
N PHE A 123 -5.68 -0.75 7.30
CA PHE A 123 -4.76 -0.66 6.18
C PHE A 123 -5.51 -0.44 4.85
N MET A 124 -6.58 -1.20 4.62
CA MET A 124 -7.41 -1.08 3.42
C MET A 124 -8.14 0.28 3.38
N PHE A 125 -8.62 0.76 4.52
CA PHE A 125 -9.26 2.07 4.62
C PHE A 125 -8.27 3.21 4.29
N VAL A 126 -7.08 3.18 4.89
CA VAL A 126 -6.03 4.19 4.61
C VAL A 126 -5.59 4.12 3.15
N THR A 127 -5.48 2.91 2.57
CA THR A 127 -5.19 2.73 1.15
C THR A 127 -6.28 3.34 0.27
N ALA A 128 -7.55 3.13 0.59
CA ALA A 128 -8.67 3.72 -0.15
C ALA A 128 -8.68 5.26 -0.02
N LEU A 129 -8.39 5.79 1.18
CA LEU A 129 -8.28 7.22 1.42
C LEU A 129 -7.15 7.84 0.59
N ARG A 130 -5.99 7.20 0.57
CA ARG A 130 -4.85 7.60 -0.26
C ARG A 130 -5.24 7.61 -1.74
N LEU A 131 -5.87 6.54 -2.23
CA LEU A 131 -6.30 6.47 -3.64
C LEU A 131 -7.31 7.56 -4.00
N ARG A 132 -8.18 7.95 -3.07
CA ARG A 132 -9.19 9.01 -3.25
C ARG A 132 -8.60 10.42 -3.21
N LEU A 133 -7.67 10.69 -2.30
CA LEU A 133 -7.16 12.04 -2.04
C LEU A 133 -6.02 12.45 -2.99
N PHE A 134 -5.16 11.53 -3.43
CA PHE A 134 -4.00 11.88 -4.28
C PHE A 134 -4.31 11.67 -5.75
N ARG A 135 -5.05 12.59 -6.38
CA ARG A 135 -5.34 12.47 -7.81
C ARG A 135 -4.06 12.72 -8.63
N PRO A 136 -3.83 11.97 -9.73
CA PRO A 136 -2.65 12.18 -10.58
C PRO A 136 -2.57 13.56 -11.26
N ASN A 137 -3.61 14.40 -11.14
CA ASN A 137 -3.83 15.56 -12.00
C ASN A 137 -4.15 16.86 -11.25
N ASP A 138 -3.81 16.97 -9.97
CA ASP A 138 -4.06 18.21 -9.23
C ASP A 138 -3.02 19.28 -9.64
N GLY A 139 -3.25 19.90 -10.81
CA GLY A 139 -2.57 21.12 -11.25
C GLY A 139 -1.64 21.02 -12.47
N LEU A 140 -1.67 19.94 -13.26
CA LEU A 140 -0.86 19.82 -14.48
C LEU A 140 -1.69 20.06 -15.74
N THR A 141 -1.16 20.86 -16.67
CA THR A 141 -1.64 20.92 -18.05
C THR A 141 -1.29 19.59 -18.71
N ILE A 142 -2.28 18.71 -18.88
CA ILE A 142 -2.09 17.42 -19.55
C ILE A 142 -1.91 17.65 -21.05
N ASP A 143 -0.90 17.02 -21.64
CA ASP A 143 -0.80 16.88 -23.10
C ASP A 143 -2.06 16.15 -23.63
N PRO A 144 -2.85 16.75 -24.55
CA PRO A 144 -4.05 16.12 -25.10
C PRO A 144 -3.84 14.69 -25.62
N ALA A 145 -2.63 14.35 -26.08
CA ALA A 145 -2.29 13.00 -26.54
C ALA A 145 -2.31 11.95 -25.41
N LEU A 146 -2.08 12.36 -24.16
CA LEU A 146 -2.04 11.48 -22.98
C LEU A 146 -3.36 11.42 -22.22
N GLU A 147 -4.33 12.28 -22.56
CA GLU A 147 -5.66 12.32 -21.93
C GLU A 147 -6.39 10.96 -21.86
N PRO A 148 -6.44 10.12 -22.92
CA PRO A 148 -7.09 8.80 -22.83
C PRO A 148 -6.38 7.86 -21.84
N LEU A 149 -5.06 7.95 -21.70
CA LEU A 149 -4.30 7.19 -20.71
C LEU A 149 -4.64 7.64 -19.29
N PHE A 150 -4.68 8.96 -19.06
CA PHE A 150 -5.08 9.52 -17.76
C PHE A 150 -6.51 9.12 -17.38
N ALA A 151 -7.46 9.15 -18.33
CA ALA A 151 -8.83 8.72 -18.10
C ALA A 151 -8.90 7.22 -17.69
N ALA A 152 -8.16 6.35 -18.38
CA ALA A 152 -8.08 4.93 -18.04
C ALA A 152 -7.46 4.68 -16.66
N VAL A 153 -6.41 5.43 -16.30
CA VAL A 153 -5.78 5.36 -14.98
C VAL A 153 -6.74 5.86 -13.89
N GLN A 154 -7.46 6.95 -14.13
CA GLN A 154 -8.44 7.49 -13.19
C GLN A 154 -9.62 6.53 -12.95
N GLU A 155 -10.17 5.90 -13.99
CA GLU A 155 -11.24 4.92 -13.82
C GLU A 155 -10.75 3.67 -13.08
N GLY A 156 -9.54 3.19 -13.41
CA GLY A 156 -8.87 2.11 -12.66
C GLY A 156 -8.70 2.45 -11.18
N ARG A 157 -8.32 3.69 -10.85
CA ARG A 157 -8.22 4.17 -9.46
C ARG A 157 -9.58 4.30 -8.79
N ARG A 158 -10.63 4.72 -9.50
CA ARG A 158 -11.99 4.81 -8.95
C ARG A 158 -12.53 3.43 -8.56
N LEU A 159 -12.39 2.46 -9.47
CA LEU A 159 -12.75 1.07 -9.22
C LEU A 159 -11.90 0.47 -8.10
N GLY A 160 -10.59 0.73 -8.11
CA GLY A 160 -9.66 0.32 -7.05
C GLY A 160 -10.06 0.87 -5.69
N THR A 161 -10.36 2.17 -5.59
CA THR A 161 -10.79 2.84 -4.35
C THR A 161 -12.06 2.19 -3.80
N ARG A 162 -13.07 1.99 -4.66
CA ARG A 162 -14.33 1.35 -4.26
C ARG A 162 -14.09 -0.07 -3.74
N ARG A 163 -13.30 -0.87 -4.46
CA ARG A 163 -12.99 -2.26 -4.07
C ARG A 163 -12.27 -2.29 -2.72
N THR A 164 -11.25 -1.46 -2.54
CA THR A 164 -10.46 -1.41 -1.31
C THR A 164 -11.30 -0.95 -0.12
N PHE A 165 -12.18 0.03 -0.32
CA PHE A 165 -13.13 0.47 0.71
C PHE A 165 -14.12 -0.63 1.11
N ILE A 166 -14.72 -1.33 0.14
CA ILE A 166 -15.62 -2.46 0.42
C ILE A 166 -14.88 -3.54 1.22
N ASN A 167 -13.66 -3.88 0.82
CA ASN A 167 -12.84 -4.85 1.52
C ASN A 167 -12.52 -4.41 2.96
N ALA A 168 -12.30 -3.11 3.20
CA ALA A 168 -12.10 -2.58 4.55
C ALA A 168 -13.34 -2.81 5.43
N VAL A 169 -14.54 -2.51 4.91
CA VAL A 169 -15.81 -2.72 5.64
C VAL A 169 -16.05 -4.20 5.92
N LEU A 170 -15.80 -5.08 4.94
CA LEU A 170 -15.96 -6.52 5.12
C LEU A 170 -14.96 -7.08 6.14
N ALA A 171 -13.69 -6.69 6.07
CA ALA A 171 -12.67 -7.09 7.02
C ALA A 171 -13.00 -6.62 8.45
N PHE A 172 -13.50 -5.39 8.59
CA PHE A 172 -13.97 -4.87 9.88
C PHE A 172 -15.14 -5.69 10.42
N GLY A 173 -16.12 -6.01 9.57
CA GLY A 173 -17.26 -6.86 9.93
C GLY A 173 -16.84 -8.26 10.38
N VAL A 174 -15.87 -8.87 9.69
CA VAL A 174 -15.27 -10.16 10.09
C VAL A 174 -14.58 -10.03 11.45
N GLY A 175 -13.82 -8.94 11.68
CA GLY A 175 -13.19 -8.68 12.96
C GLY A 175 -14.19 -8.55 14.10
N MET A 176 -15.29 -7.82 13.88
CA MET A 176 -16.38 -7.71 14.86
C MET A 176 -17.01 -9.07 15.15
N ALA A 177 -17.28 -9.89 14.14
CA ALA A 177 -17.80 -11.23 14.33
C ALA A 177 -16.84 -12.11 15.15
N ILE A 178 -15.53 -12.04 14.87
CA ILE A 178 -14.49 -12.78 15.61
C ILE A 178 -14.46 -12.38 17.09
N LEU A 179 -14.61 -11.09 17.42
CA LEU A 179 -14.63 -10.62 18.81
C LEU A 179 -15.87 -11.04 19.59
N LEU A 180 -17.00 -11.25 18.89
CA LEU A 180 -18.26 -11.66 19.49
C LEU A 180 -18.39 -13.18 19.68
N LEU A 181 -17.49 -13.96 19.05
CA LEU A 181 -17.51 -15.42 19.16
C LEU A 181 -16.83 -15.90 20.46
N PRO A 182 -17.29 -17.03 21.03
CA PRO A 182 -16.64 -17.64 22.19
C PRO A 182 -15.18 -18.00 21.89
N LYS A 183 -14.26 -17.70 22.83
CA LYS A 183 -12.82 -17.96 22.68
C LYS A 183 -12.48 -19.44 22.51
N ASP A 184 -13.29 -20.32 23.08
CA ASP A 184 -13.10 -21.78 23.01
C ASP A 184 -13.63 -22.37 21.68
N SER A 185 -14.28 -21.55 20.86
CA SER A 185 -14.76 -21.97 19.56
C SER A 185 -13.61 -22.05 18.54
N PRO A 186 -13.63 -23.02 17.61
CA PRO A 186 -12.67 -23.02 16.50
C PRO A 186 -12.99 -21.98 15.41
N TRP A 187 -14.21 -21.41 15.41
CA TRP A 187 -14.67 -20.48 14.37
C TRP A 187 -13.81 -19.21 14.20
N PRO A 188 -13.38 -18.50 15.26
CA PRO A 188 -12.44 -17.38 15.18
C PRO A 188 -11.19 -17.67 14.34
N VAL A 189 -10.59 -18.85 14.54
CA VAL A 189 -9.38 -19.27 13.82
C VAL A 189 -9.68 -19.51 12.34
N TRP A 190 -10.75 -20.25 12.03
CA TRP A 190 -11.14 -20.53 10.65
C TRP A 190 -11.54 -19.28 9.87
N LEU A 191 -12.28 -18.37 10.48
CA LEU A 191 -12.65 -17.09 9.87
C LEU A 191 -11.43 -16.23 9.59
N MET A 192 -10.46 -16.21 10.51
CA MET A 192 -9.23 -15.46 10.33
C MET A 192 -8.34 -16.06 9.24
N LEU A 193 -8.23 -17.39 9.15
CA LEU A 193 -7.54 -18.08 8.05
C LEU A 193 -8.20 -17.77 6.70
N ALA A 194 -9.53 -17.86 6.62
CA ALA A 194 -10.27 -17.56 5.39
C ALA A 194 -10.06 -16.10 4.95
N LEU A 195 -10.16 -15.14 5.89
CA LEU A 195 -9.88 -13.73 5.62
C LEU A 195 -8.44 -13.53 5.15
N GLY A 196 -7.47 -14.18 5.81
CA GLY A 196 -6.07 -14.15 5.42
C GLY A 196 -5.84 -14.64 3.98
N LEU A 197 -6.41 -15.80 3.62
CA LEU A 197 -6.29 -16.34 2.27
C LEU A 197 -6.92 -15.43 1.20
N ILE A 198 -8.07 -14.83 1.49
CA ILE A 198 -8.69 -13.84 0.60
C ILE A 198 -7.78 -12.63 0.43
N ALA A 199 -7.22 -12.10 1.53
CA ALA A 199 -6.30 -10.97 1.50
C ALA A 199 -5.02 -11.30 0.72
N ALA A 200 -4.47 -12.50 0.86
CA ALA A 200 -3.33 -12.99 0.09
C ALA A 200 -3.64 -13.04 -1.41
N GLY A 201 -4.79 -13.61 -1.78
CA GLY A 201 -5.24 -13.64 -3.18
C GLY A 201 -5.37 -12.25 -3.77
N GLN A 202 -5.89 -11.28 -3.00
CA GLN A 202 -5.97 -9.88 -3.41
C GLN A 202 -4.60 -9.23 -3.59
N ALA A 203 -3.65 -9.50 -2.69
CA ALA A 203 -2.28 -8.98 -2.77
C ALA A 203 -1.54 -9.52 -4.01
N ILE A 204 -1.65 -10.82 -4.28
CA ILE A 204 -1.07 -11.49 -5.46
C ILE A 204 -1.68 -10.92 -6.74
N PHE A 205 -3.02 -10.83 -6.81
CA PHE A 205 -3.69 -10.24 -7.97
C PHE A 205 -3.27 -8.78 -8.19
N GLY A 206 -3.09 -8.01 -7.10
CA GLY A 206 -2.58 -6.64 -7.14
C GLY A 206 -1.18 -6.56 -7.75
N LEU A 207 -0.24 -7.42 -7.32
CA LEU A 207 1.11 -7.48 -7.88
C LEU A 207 1.10 -7.80 -9.38
N PHE A 208 0.31 -8.80 -9.79
CA PHE A 208 0.18 -9.17 -11.20
C PHE A 208 -0.34 -8.01 -12.05
N PHE A 209 -1.35 -7.30 -11.56
CA PHE A 209 -1.91 -6.15 -12.27
C PHE A 209 -0.92 -4.98 -12.36
N MET A 210 -0.17 -4.67 -11.29
CA MET A 210 0.86 -3.64 -11.32
C MET A 210 1.97 -3.95 -12.33
N HIS A 211 2.41 -5.21 -12.39
CA HIS A 211 3.41 -5.63 -13.37
C HIS A 211 2.91 -5.46 -14.81
N ARG A 212 1.65 -5.81 -15.08
CA ARG A 212 1.01 -5.59 -16.38
C ARG A 212 0.88 -4.10 -16.73
N GLN A 213 0.52 -3.26 -15.75
CA GLN A 213 0.43 -1.81 -15.96
C GLN A 213 1.79 -1.21 -16.30
N ARG A 214 2.87 -1.64 -15.63
CA ARG A 214 4.22 -1.19 -15.93
C ARG A 214 4.65 -1.55 -17.36
N ALA A 215 4.41 -2.79 -17.78
CA ALA A 215 4.72 -3.23 -19.14
C ALA A 215 3.94 -2.46 -20.22
N LEU A 216 2.69 -2.05 -19.94
CA LEU A 216 1.91 -1.20 -20.83
C LEU A 216 2.47 0.23 -20.90
N MET A 217 2.85 0.80 -19.74
CA MET A 217 3.43 2.14 -19.68
C MET A 217 4.78 2.21 -20.41
N GLU A 218 5.63 1.20 -20.26
CA GLU A 218 6.91 1.11 -20.97
C GLU A 218 6.70 1.09 -22.49
N ARG A 219 5.74 0.29 -23.00
CA ARG A 219 5.40 0.27 -24.44
C ARG A 219 4.92 1.61 -24.96
N MET A 220 4.06 2.29 -24.20
CA MET A 220 3.53 3.59 -24.62
C MET A 220 4.61 4.68 -24.62
N ILE A 221 5.56 4.63 -23.69
CA ILE A 221 6.72 5.53 -23.69
C ILE A 221 7.58 5.27 -24.92
N ASP A 222 7.86 4.00 -25.24
CA ASP A 222 8.62 3.64 -26.44
C ASP A 222 7.92 4.10 -27.73
N GLU A 223 6.60 3.91 -27.83
CA GLU A 223 5.80 4.40 -28.96
C GLU A 223 5.79 5.93 -29.08
N ALA A 224 5.68 6.65 -27.95
CA ALA A 224 5.73 8.12 -27.95
C ALA A 224 7.12 8.65 -28.36
N LEU A 225 8.20 8.07 -27.82
CA LEU A 225 9.58 8.46 -28.13
C LEU A 225 9.93 8.19 -29.60
N THR A 226 9.47 7.07 -30.15
CA THR A 226 9.69 6.71 -31.56
C THR A 226 8.85 7.56 -32.52
N ALA A 227 7.64 7.97 -32.13
CA ALA A 227 6.83 8.91 -32.90
C ALA A 227 7.50 10.30 -33.00
N THR A 228 8.05 10.83 -31.90
CA THR A 228 8.80 12.11 -31.91
C THR A 228 10.15 12.06 -32.64
N ALA A 229 10.70 10.88 -32.92
CA ALA A 229 11.95 10.73 -33.66
C ALA A 229 11.74 10.61 -35.18
N ALA A 230 10.49 10.43 -35.63
CA ALA A 230 10.11 10.32 -37.03
C ALA A 230 9.64 11.65 -37.66
N ASP A 231 9.44 12.68 -36.83
CA ASP A 231 9.19 14.09 -37.20
C ASP A 231 10.49 14.92 -37.09
#